data_AF-W4LQ15-F1
#
_entry.id   AF-W4LQ15-F1
#
_cell.length_a   1.000
_cell.length_b   1.000
_cell.length_c   1.000
_cell.angle_alpha   90.00
_cell.angle_beta   90.00
_cell.angle_gamma   90.00
#
_symmetry.space_group_name_H-M   'P 1'
#
loop_
_entity.id
_entity.type
_entity.pdbx_description
1 polymer ?
#
loop_
_entity_poly.entity_id
_entity_poly.type
_entity_poly.pdbx_seq_one_letter_code
_entity_poly.pdbx_strand_id
1 'polypeptide(L)' 'MARSELYEKGIALRSELMGEAFTERMNQSTYDDPIMQKFRDVAAETVFGALWTRPGLDLKTRTLICVITDATM' A
#
# COMPACT_ATOMS: atom_id res chain seq x y z
N MET A 1 13.82 -0.95 15.61
CA MET A 1 12.46 -1.34 16.03
C MET A 1 12.01 -2.47 15.13
N ALA A 2 11.43 -3.55 15.67
CA ALA A 2 10.83 -4.58 14.84
C ALA A 2 9.64 -3.99 14.06
N ARG A 3 9.50 -4.35 12.77
CA ARG A 3 8.35 -3.92 11.96
C ARG A 3 7.07 -4.54 12.55
N SER A 4 5.96 -3.79 12.50
CA SER A 4 4.67 -4.27 13.01
C SER A 4 4.10 -5.35 12.08
N GLU A 5 3.23 -6.22 12.61
CA GLU A 5 2.55 -7.23 11.77
C GLU A 5 1.71 -6.58 10.66
N LEU A 6 1.11 -5.43 10.95
CA LEU A 6 0.35 -4.64 9.98
C LEU A 6 1.25 -4.08 8.88
N TYR A 7 2.46 -3.63 9.23
CA TYR A 7 3.45 -3.21 8.25
C TYR A 7 3.80 -4.34 7.28
N GLU A 8 4.10 -5.54 7.79
CA GLU A 8 4.49 -6.68 6.94
C GLU A 8 3.35 -7.10 6.01
N LYS A 9 2.13 -7.21 6.55
CA LYS A 9 0.92 -7.47 5.75
C LYS A 9 0.69 -6.39 4.69
N GLY A 10 0.89 -5.14 5.06
CA GLY A 10 0.69 -4.01 4.17
C GLY A 10 1.69 -3.95 3.01
N ILE A 11 2.96 -4.23 3.27
CA ILE A 11 3.97 -4.32 2.20
C ILE A 11 3.65 -5.47 1.24
N ALA A 12 3.29 -6.64 1.77
CA ALA A 12 2.93 -7.78 0.93
C ALA A 12 1.73 -7.47 0.03
N LEU A 13 0.65 -6.92 0.60
CA LEU A 13 -0.55 -6.56 -0.15
C LEU A 13 -0.28 -5.45 -1.18
N ARG A 14 0.53 -4.46 -0.84
CA ARG A 14 0.92 -3.39 -1.77
C ARG A 14 1.68 -3.95 -2.97
N SER A 15 2.60 -4.88 -2.75
CA SER A 15 3.33 -5.56 -3.82
C SER A 15 2.41 -6.38 -4.72
N GLU A 16 1.42 -7.08 -4.16
CA GLU A 16 0.40 -7.82 -4.92
C GLU A 16 -0.43 -6.89 -5.81
N LEU A 17 -0.88 -5.74 -5.28
CA LEU A 17 -1.73 -4.79 -5.99
C LEU A 17 -0.99 -4.03 -7.11
N MET A 18 0.24 -3.58 -6.83
CA MET A 18 0.97 -2.70 -7.74
C MET A 18 1.90 -3.46 -8.69
N GLY A 19 2.22 -4.71 -8.37
CA GLY A 19 3.24 -5.50 -9.03
C GLY A 19 4.66 -5.14 -8.57
N GLU A 20 5.54 -6.13 -8.58
CA GLU A 20 6.92 -6.01 -8.09
C GLU A 20 7.71 -4.95 -8.88
N ALA A 21 7.64 -4.99 -10.22
CA ALA A 21 8.37 -4.06 -11.08
C ALA A 21 7.96 -2.59 -10.92
N PHE A 22 6.70 -2.31 -10.56
CA PHE A 22 6.27 -0.94 -10.25
C PHE A 22 6.75 -0.52 -8.86
N THR A 23 6.63 -1.42 -7.89
CA THR A 23 7.06 -1.20 -6.50
C THR A 23 8.56 -0.89 -6.42
N GLU A 24 9.38 -1.64 -7.14
CA GLU A 24 10.83 -1.42 -7.19
C GLU A 24 11.19 -0.07 -7.82
N ARG A 25 10.57 0.28 -8.95
CA ARG A 25 10.76 1.61 -9.58
C ARG A 25 10.39 2.75 -8.64
N MET A 26 9.27 2.65 -7.92
CA MET A 26 8.90 3.66 -6.93
C MET A 26 9.92 3.76 -5.80
N ASN A 27 10.47 2.62 -5.37
CA ASN A 27 11.45 2.59 -4.28
C ASN A 27 12.75 3.28 -4.65
N GLN A 28 13.14 3.24 -5.93
CA GLN A 28 14.33 3.88 -6.49
C GLN A 28 14.11 5.33 -6.95
N SER A 29 12.88 5.83 -6.87
CA SER A 29 12.53 7.19 -7.35
C SER A 29 11.81 7.99 -6.26
N THR A 30 10.49 7.87 -6.16
CA THR A 30 9.61 8.62 -5.25
C THR A 30 10.08 8.58 -3.81
N TYR A 31 10.65 7.45 -3.40
CA TYR A 31 10.97 7.20 -2.01
C TYR A 31 12.48 7.11 -1.74
N ASP A 32 13.29 7.71 -2.59
CA ASP A 32 14.71 7.95 -2.28
C ASP A 32 14.84 9.05 -1.19
N ASP A 33 13.90 9.98 -1.12
CA ASP A 33 13.83 11.03 -0.10
C ASP A 33 13.44 10.48 1.30
N PRO A 34 14.19 10.78 2.39
CA PRO A 34 13.92 10.27 3.75
C PRO A 34 12.52 10.57 4.32
N ILE A 35 11.90 11.68 3.94
CA ILE A 35 10.52 12.02 4.34
C ILE A 35 9.55 11.07 3.64
N MET A 36 9.78 10.82 2.35
CA MET A 36 8.97 9.91 1.55
C MET A 36 9.15 8.46 2.00
N GLN A 37 10.32 8.08 2.54
CA GLN A 37 10.51 6.78 3.19
C GLN A 37 9.60 6.62 4.41
N LYS A 38 9.54 7.62 5.29
CA LYS A 38 8.63 7.59 6.44
C LYS A 38 7.17 7.56 6.01
N PHE A 39 6.82 8.30 4.96
CA PHE A 39 5.49 8.26 4.39
C PHE A 39 5.12 6.87 3.85
N ARG A 40 6.04 6.16 3.16
CA ARG A 40 5.84 4.75 2.81
C ARG A 40 5.50 3.92 4.01
N ASP A 41 6.28 4.07 5.08
CA ASP A 41 6.15 3.19 6.23
C ASP A 41 4.79 3.38 6.92
N VAL A 42 4.34 4.64 7.03
CA VAL A 42 3.00 4.97 7.52
C VAL A 42 1.92 4.42 6.57
N ALA A 43 2.06 4.58 5.26
CA ALA A 43 1.09 4.08 4.30
C ALA A 43 1.02 2.54 4.28
N ALA A 44 2.17 1.87 4.40
CA ALA A 44 2.27 0.42 4.49
C ALA A 44 1.49 -0.08 5.71
N GLU A 45 1.70 0.50 6.88
CA GLU A 45 1.01 0.06 8.11
C GLU A 45 -0.47 0.44 8.12
N THR A 46 -0.80 1.70 7.84
CA THR A 46 -2.15 2.24 8.07
C THR A 46 -3.11 1.98 6.91
N VAL A 47 -2.66 2.21 5.67
CA VAL A 47 -3.51 2.07 4.49
C VAL A 47 -3.55 0.60 4.08
N PHE A 48 -2.40 0.04 3.70
CA PHE A 48 -2.36 -1.33 3.18
C PHE A 48 -2.52 -2.36 4.30
N GLY A 49 -1.86 -2.14 5.44
CA GLY A 49 -1.86 -3.06 6.58
C GLY A 49 -3.17 -3.08 7.33
N ALA A 50 -3.70 -1.92 7.73
CA ALA A 50 -4.89 -1.83 8.56
C ALA A 50 -6.19 -1.67 7.75
N LEU A 51 -6.26 -0.77 6.77
CA LEU A 51 -7.52 -0.47 6.06
C LEU A 51 -7.88 -1.53 5.02
N TRP A 52 -6.91 -1.92 4.18
CA TRP A 52 -7.15 -2.83 3.05
C TRP A 52 -7.33 -4.29 3.48
N THR A 53 -6.77 -4.71 4.62
CA THR A 53 -6.91 -6.09 5.14
C THR A 53 -8.19 -6.33 5.96
N ARG A 54 -9.05 -5.31 6.15
CA ARG A 54 -10.30 -5.46 6.91
C ARG A 54 -11.17 -6.59 6.32
N PRO A 55 -11.88 -7.35 7.16
CA PRO A 55 -12.85 -8.33 6.66
C PRO A 55 -14.07 -7.63 6.04
N GLY A 56 -14.87 -8.39 5.29
CA GLY A 56 -16.19 -7.97 4.79
C GLY A 56 -16.26 -7.55 3.32
N LEU A 57 -15.11 -7.23 2.69
CA LEU A 57 -15.03 -7.00 1.24
C LEU A 57 -13.84 -7.77 0.68
N ASP A 58 -14.06 -8.44 -0.45
CA ASP A 58 -12.98 -9.08 -1.21
C ASP A 58 -12.06 -8.03 -1.87
N LEU A 59 -10.89 -8.48 -2.30
CA LEU A 59 -9.88 -7.59 -2.87
C LEU A 59 -10.37 -6.94 -4.17
N LYS A 60 -11.10 -7.67 -5.01
CA LYS A 60 -11.64 -7.17 -6.28
C LYS A 60 -12.61 -6.00 -6.07
N THR A 61 -13.52 -6.12 -5.11
CA THR A 61 -14.48 -5.05 -4.79
C THR A 61 -13.79 -3.82 -4.23
N ARG A 62 -12.80 -4.00 -3.33
CA ARG A 62 -11.99 -2.88 -2.79
C ARG A 62 -11.27 -2.12 -3.90
N THR A 63 -10.63 -2.84 -4.81
CA THR A 63 -9.92 -2.24 -5.94
C THR A 63 -10.87 -1.51 -6.88
N LEU A 64 -12.06 -2.07 -7.16
CA LEU A 64 -13.07 -1.37 -7.96
C LEU A 64 -13.52 -0.06 -7.32
N ILE A 65 -13.77 -0.05 -6.00
CA ILE A 65 -14.13 1.17 -5.25
C ILE A 65 -13.02 2.22 -5.34
N CYS A 66 -11.76 1.81 -5.20
CA CYS A 66 -10.61 2.71 -5.33
C CYS A 66 -10.57 3.35 -6.72
N VAL A 67 -10.63 2.52 -7.76
CA VAL A 67 -10.57 2.97 -9.16
C VAL A 67 -11.70 3.94 -9.51
N ILE A 68 -12.95 3.65 -9.11
CA ILE A 68 -14.07 4.57 -9.43
C ILE A 68 -13.98 5.88 -8.64
N THR A 69 -13.43 5.83 -7.42
CA THR A 69 -13.20 7.04 -6.63
C THR A 69 -12.18 7.93 -7.32
N ASP A 70 -11.05 7.38 -7.75
CA ASP A 70 -10.01 8.13 -8.49
C ASP A 70 -10.51 8.67 -9.83
N ALA A 71 -11.38 7.95 -10.53
CA ALA A 71 -11.91 8.36 -11.83
C ALA A 71 -12.97 9.49 -11.76
N THR A 72 -13.55 9.74 -10.59
CA THR A 72 -14.65 10.71 -10.41
C THR A 72 -14.22 11.96 -9.63
N MET A 73 -12.98 12.02 -9.16
CA MET A 73 -12.36 13.19 -8.53
C MET A 73 -11.62 14.08 -9.53
#